data_AF-A0A087TFE8-F1
#
_entry.id   AF-A0A087TFE8-F1
#
_cell.length_a   1.000
_cell.length_b   1.000
_cell.length_c   1.000
_cell.angle_alpha   90.00
_cell.angle_beta   90.00
_cell.angle_gamma   90.00
#
_symmetry.space_group_name_H-M   'P 1'
#
loop_
_entity.id
_entity.type
_entity.pdbx_description
1 polymer ?
#
loop_
_entity_poly.entity_id
_entity_poly.type
_entity_poly.pdbx_seq_one_letter_code
_entity_poly.pdbx_strand_id
1 'polypeptide(L)' 'MIPLGLKETKEIDFREPFKDFILEHYSEDSSKYENAIKEFMEIRQAVRTPTRDYNGVKLLFGYYNLLYYIDRR' A
#
# COMPACT_ATOMS: atom_id res chain seq x y z
N MET A 1 -19.07 -19.30 -16.34
CA MET A 1 -17.86 -18.56 -15.91
C MET A 1 -17.26 -19.29 -14.72
N ILE A 2 -15.95 -19.52 -14.68
CA ILE A 2 -15.27 -20.19 -13.55
C ILE A 2 -14.64 -19.10 -12.67
N PRO A 3 -15.09 -18.91 -11.42
CA PRO A 3 -14.48 -17.93 -10.53
C PRO A 3 -13.13 -18.44 -10.01
N LEU A 4 -12.16 -17.54 -9.92
CA LEU A 4 -10.85 -17.82 -9.33
C LEU A 4 -10.77 -17.22 -7.93
N GLY A 5 -10.13 -17.94 -7.01
CA GLY A 5 -9.82 -17.43 -5.67
C GLY A 5 -8.79 -16.29 -5.72
N LEU A 6 -8.85 -15.41 -4.73
CA LEU A 6 -7.82 -14.40 -4.52
C LEU A 6 -6.55 -15.05 -3.95
N LYS A 7 -5.39 -14.50 -4.31
CA LYS A 7 -4.11 -14.93 -3.75
C LYS A 7 -3.98 -14.45 -2.31
N GLU A 8 -3.42 -15.30 -1.46
CA GLU A 8 -3.02 -14.91 -0.12
C GLU A 8 -1.68 -14.17 -0.15
N THR A 9 -1.50 -13.24 0.79
CA THR A 9 -0.25 -12.51 0.97
C THR A 9 0.10 -12.35 2.44
N LYS A 10 1.40 -12.30 2.71
CA LYS A 10 1.95 -12.01 4.03
C LYS A 10 1.90 -10.52 4.32
N GLU A 11 2.02 -10.20 5.61
CA GLU A 11 2.26 -8.84 6.09
C GLU A 11 3.69 -8.40 5.72
N ILE A 12 3.84 -7.13 5.37
CA ILE A 12 5.13 -6.51 5.08
C ILE A 12 5.05 -5.10 5.64
N ASP A 13 6.00 -4.73 6.50
CA ASP A 13 6.13 -3.37 7.01
C ASP A 13 7.01 -2.53 6.09
N PHE A 14 6.43 -1.48 5.51
CA PHE A 14 7.12 -0.54 4.62
C PHE A 14 7.53 0.77 5.31
N ARG A 15 7.26 0.93 6.61
CA ARG A 15 7.53 2.19 7.32
C ARG A 15 9.01 2.56 7.30
N GLU A 16 9.87 1.70 7.83
CA GLU A 16 11.31 1.97 7.88
C GLU A 16 11.92 2.08 6.48
N PRO A 17 11.64 1.16 5.52
CA PRO A 17 12.14 1.31 4.15
C PRO A 17 11.76 2.64 3.48
N PHE A 18 10.55 3.16 3.70
CA PHE A 18 10.18 4.48 3.16
C PHE A 18 10.86 5.63 3.89
N LYS A 19 11.02 5.55 5.22
CA LYS A 19 11.75 6.57 5.97
C LYS A 19 13.20 6.67 5.54
N ASP A 20 13.85 5.52 5.39
CA ASP A 20 15.23 5.41 4.92
C ASP A 20 15.34 5.98 3.50
N PHE A 21 14.46 5.57 2.58
CA PHE A 21 14.45 6.08 1.20
C PHE A 21 14.25 7.61 1.12
N ILE A 22 13.33 8.17 1.91
CA ILE A 22 13.08 9.62 1.94
C ILE A 22 14.32 10.37 2.44
N LEU A 23 14.93 9.88 3.51
CA LEU A 23 16.12 10.49 4.08
C LEU A 23 17.31 10.40 3.13
N GLU A 24 17.55 9.23 2.54
CA GLU A 24 18.73 8.96 1.70
C GLU A 24 18.61 9.61 0.31
N HIS A 25 17.44 9.51 -0.34
CA HIS A 25 17.26 9.97 -1.71
C HIS A 25 16.91 11.46 -1.80
N TYR A 26 16.10 11.96 -0.86
CA TYR A 26 15.60 13.33 -0.87
C TYR A 26 16.26 14.24 0.17
N SER A 27 17.06 13.68 1.09
CA SER A 27 17.65 14.44 2.22
C SER A 27 16.57 15.16 3.05
N GLU A 28 15.39 14.58 3.14
CA GLU A 28 14.24 15.15 3.84
C GLU A 28 13.97 14.44 5.18
N ASP A 29 13.41 15.19 6.12
CA ASP A 29 12.89 14.65 7.36
C ASP A 29 11.68 13.76 7.11
N SER A 30 11.87 12.45 7.27
CA SER A 30 10.86 11.42 7.01
C SER A 30 9.65 11.49 7.94
N SER A 31 9.77 12.15 9.10
CA SER A 31 8.64 12.30 10.04
C SER A 31 7.47 13.09 9.45
N LYS A 32 7.74 13.95 8.46
CA LYS A 32 6.73 14.71 7.71
C LYS A 32 5.79 13.81 6.91
N TYR A 33 6.19 12.58 6.62
CA TYR A 33 5.47 11.62 5.79
C TYR A 33 4.83 10.48 6.58
N GLU A 34 4.98 10.45 7.91
CA GLU A 34 4.49 9.36 8.78
C GLU A 34 3.00 9.07 8.56
N ASN A 35 2.17 10.11 8.44
CA ASN A 35 0.74 9.96 8.21
C ASN A 35 0.44 9.30 6.85
N ALA A 36 1.11 9.72 5.79
CA ALA A 36 0.92 9.16 4.45
C ALA A 36 1.40 7.69 4.39
N ILE A 37 2.53 7.39 5.03
CA ILE A 37 3.06 6.03 5.16
C ILE A 37 2.07 5.16 5.96
N LYS A 38 1.51 5.68 7.05
CA LYS A 38 0.51 4.97 7.86
C LYS A 38 -0.76 4.67 7.05
N GLU A 39 -1.30 5.65 6.33
CA GLU A 39 -2.46 5.45 5.45
C GLU A 39 -2.20 4.39 4.37
N PHE A 40 -1.04 4.42 3.73
CA PHE A 40 -0.64 3.38 2.78
C PHE A 40 -0.62 1.99 3.44
N MET A 41 -0.05 1.89 4.64
CA MET A 41 0.02 0.64 5.41
C MET A 41 -1.37 0.12 5.80
N GLU A 42 -2.30 1.01 6.16
CA GLU A 42 -3.70 0.66 6.46
C GLU A 42 -4.43 0.13 5.22
N ILE A 43 -4.28 0.80 4.07
CA ILE A 43 -4.86 0.35 2.79
C ILE A 43 -4.27 -1.00 2.40
N ARG A 44 -2.95 -1.18 2.54
CA ARG A 44 -2.28 -2.45 2.30
C ARG A 44 -2.83 -3.56 3.18
N GLN A 45 -3.11 -3.27 4.45
CA GLN A 45 -3.66 -4.26 5.36
C GLN A 45 -5.10 -4.64 4.95
N ALA A 46 -5.91 -3.64 4.57
CA ALA A 46 -7.28 -3.86 4.14
C ALA A 46 -7.39 -4.72 2.86
N VAL A 47 -6.50 -4.55 1.87
CA VAL A 47 -6.52 -5.37 0.63
C VAL A 47 -6.20 -6.85 0.84
N ARG A 48 -5.73 -7.26 2.02
CA ARG A 48 -5.49 -8.69 2.33
C ARG A 48 -6.79 -9.46 2.54
N THR A 49 -7.85 -8.76 2.96
CA THR A 49 -9.17 -9.35 3.23
C THR A 49 -10.27 -8.49 2.60
N PRO A 50 -10.28 -8.30 1.26
CA PRO A 50 -11.27 -7.47 0.60
C PRO A 50 -12.64 -8.18 0.62
N THR A 51 -13.71 -7.40 0.72
CA THR A 51 -15.08 -7.90 0.58
C THR A 51 -15.31 -8.43 -0.84
N ARG A 52 -16.15 -9.44 -1.00
CA ARG A 52 -16.50 -10.01 -2.33
C ARG A 52 -17.62 -9.20 -3.00
N ASP A 53 -17.42 -7.90 -3.09
CA ASP A 53 -18.37 -6.93 -3.64
C ASP A 53 -17.65 -5.79 -4.36
N TYR A 54 -18.41 -4.80 -4.81
CA TYR A 54 -17.89 -3.64 -5.52
C TYR A 54 -16.93 -2.78 -4.67
N ASN A 55 -17.11 -2.76 -3.34
CA ASN A 55 -16.21 -2.02 -2.44
C ASN A 55 -14.84 -2.70 -2.36
N GLY A 56 -14.80 -4.03 -2.33
CA GLY A 56 -13.54 -4.78 -2.40
C GLY A 56 -12.78 -4.55 -3.70
N VAL A 57 -13.48 -4.45 -4.83
CA VAL A 57 -12.86 -4.10 -6.13
C VAL A 57 -12.26 -2.69 -6.08
N LYS A 58 -13.00 -1.70 -5.56
CA LYS A 58 -12.48 -0.33 -5.38
C LYS A 58 -11.24 -0.28 -4.49
N LEU A 59 -11.25 -1.02 -3.39
CA LEU A 59 -10.13 -1.11 -2.46
C LEU A 59 -8.87 -1.66 -3.14
N LEU A 60 -9.01 -2.77 -3.87
CA LEU A 60 -7.90 -3.37 -4.64
C LEU A 60 -7.36 -2.41 -5.70
N PHE A 61 -8.25 -1.73 -6.43
CA PHE A 61 -7.86 -0.77 -7.46
C PHE A 61 -7.17 0.47 -6.86
N GLY A 62 -7.65 0.97 -5.72
CA GLY A 62 -7.03 2.07 -4.99
C GLY A 62 -5.59 1.74 -4.56
N TYR A 63 -5.39 0.57 -3.97
CA TYR A 63 -4.04 0.10 -3.61
C TYR A 63 -3.13 -0.08 -4.83
N TYR A 64 -3.64 -0.65 -5.92
CA TYR A 64 -2.87 -0.78 -7.17
C TYR A 64 -2.39 0.58 -7.70
N ASN A 65 -3.24 1.61 -7.66
CA ASN A 65 -2.85 2.96 -8.08
C ASN A 65 -1.83 3.59 -7.13
N LEU A 66 -1.93 3.36 -5.81
CA LEU A 66 -0.92 3.83 -4.86
C LEU A 66 0.45 3.23 -5.15
N LEU A 67 0.51 1.92 -5.44
CA LEU A 67 1.75 1.27 -5.86
C LEU A 67 2.33 1.92 -7.12
N TYR A 68 1.49 2.23 -8.10
CA TYR A 68 1.92 2.95 -9.31
C TYR A 68 2.55 4.32 -9.00
N TYR A 69 1.99 5.08 -8.05
CA TYR A 69 2.56 6.38 -7.69
C TYR A 69 3.87 6.26 -6.90
N ILE A 70 4.01 5.21 -6.08
CA ILE A 70 5.24 4.93 -5.32
C ILE A 70 6.37 4.52 -6.26
N ASP A 71 6.09 3.64 -7.23
CA ASP A 71 7.08 3.13 -8.19
C ASP A 71 7.66 4.23 -9.12
N ARG A 72 6.98 5.38 -9.22
CA ARG A 72 7.41 6.51 -10.06
C ARG A 72 8.18 7.60 -9.28
N ARG A 73 8.45 7.40 -7.99
CA ARG A 73 9.20 8.32 -7.14
C ARG A 73 10.61 7.83 -6.84
#